data_AF-A0A4S2F256-F1
#
_entry.id   AF-A0A4S2F256-F1
#
_cell.length_a   1.000
_cell.length_b   1.000
_cell.length_c   1.000
_cell.angle_alpha   90.00
_cell.angle_beta   90.00
_cell.angle_gamma   90.00
#
_symmetry.space_group_name_H-M   'P 1'
#
loop_
_entity.id
_entity.type
_entity.pdbx_description
1 polymer ?
#
loop_
_entity_poly.entity_id
_entity_poly.type
_entity_poly.pdbx_seq_one_letter_code
_entity_poly.pdbx_strand_id
1 'polypeptide(L)'
;MCEKGGGLGGDFKESKGYALPSGAAQLSHMFRDEPGHLPDTPANRQLIVELVNDENNRLGIDHRGLVWYAKNDIDGSQLWASIYKGIVQNCGRNDPPRPWDDETGLSKNINNIFKRRK
;
A
#
# COMPACT_ATOMS: atom_id res chain seq x y z
N MET A 1 -24.90 3.53 47.34
CA MET A 1 -25.30 2.34 46.57
C MET A 1 -26.16 2.80 45.41
N CYS A 2 -25.74 2.50 44.16
CA CYS A 2 -26.57 2.37 42.94
C CYS A 2 -27.32 3.66 42.45
N GLU A 3 -27.33 4.15 41.21
CA GLU A 3 -26.98 3.68 39.85
C GLU A 3 -26.97 4.87 38.83
N LYS A 4 -26.41 4.62 37.63
CA LYS A 4 -26.80 5.08 36.26
C LYS A 4 -25.96 6.12 35.51
N GLY A 5 -25.67 5.72 34.25
CA GLY A 5 -25.47 6.56 33.05
C GLY A 5 -24.07 7.11 32.92
N GLY A 6 -23.31 6.90 31.85
CA GLY A 6 -23.68 6.73 30.45
C GLY A 6 -22.77 7.67 29.66
N GLY A 7 -21.77 7.11 28.98
CA GLY A 7 -20.77 7.88 28.24
C GLY A 7 -19.81 6.95 27.54
N LEU A 8 -20.27 6.35 26.45
CA LEU A 8 -19.40 5.78 25.42
C LEU A 8 -18.68 6.95 24.73
N GLY A 9 -17.71 7.54 25.43
CA GLY A 9 -16.65 8.31 24.80
C GLY A 9 -15.74 7.31 24.12
N GLY A 10 -16.07 6.96 22.87
CA GLY A 10 -15.16 6.20 22.02
C GLY A 10 -13.96 7.08 21.73
N ASP A 11 -12.97 7.05 22.62
CA ASP A 11 -11.61 7.50 22.33
C ASP A 11 -11.16 6.71 21.10
N PHE A 12 -11.26 7.33 19.92
CA PHE A 12 -10.63 6.83 18.71
C PHE A 12 -9.13 6.81 18.98
N LYS A 13 -8.65 5.68 19.52
CA LYS A 13 -7.23 5.35 19.55
C LYS A 13 -6.72 5.51 18.13
N GLU A 14 -5.92 6.53 17.91
CA GLU A 14 -5.09 6.69 16.72
C GLU A 14 -4.14 5.49 16.69
N SER A 15 -4.59 4.38 16.11
CA SER A 15 -3.70 3.33 15.66
C SER A 15 -2.95 3.92 14.47
N LYS A 16 -1.82 4.59 14.75
CA LYS A 16 -0.83 5.10 13.79
C LYS A 16 -0.19 3.95 13.00
N GLY A 17 -0.99 3.19 12.28
CA GLY A 17 -0.52 2.11 11.45
C GLY A 17 -1.41 1.97 10.22
N TYR A 18 -0.78 1.85 9.07
CA TYR A 18 -1.48 1.59 7.83
C TYR A 18 -1.90 0.12 7.79
N ALA A 19 -3.16 -0.12 7.41
CA ALA A 19 -3.77 -1.44 7.48
C ALA A 19 -4.28 -1.92 6.12
N LEU A 20 -4.34 -3.24 5.96
CA LEU A 20 -5.05 -3.86 4.85
C LEU A 20 -6.56 -3.58 4.96
N PRO A 21 -7.27 -3.50 3.83
CA PRO A 21 -8.72 -3.33 3.82
C PRO A 21 -9.41 -4.56 4.41
N SER A 22 -10.52 -4.34 5.11
CA SER A 22 -11.36 -5.42 5.66
C SER A 22 -12.26 -6.09 4.62
N GLY A 23 -12.44 -5.47 3.45
CA GLY A 23 -13.31 -5.95 2.38
C GLY A 23 -12.66 -7.09 1.57
N ALA A 24 -13.28 -8.27 1.58
CA ALA A 24 -12.79 -9.44 0.84
C ALA A 24 -12.63 -9.20 -0.67
N ALA A 25 -13.55 -8.45 -1.30
CA ALA A 25 -13.46 -8.12 -2.72
C ALA A 25 -12.22 -7.27 -3.06
N GLN A 26 -11.86 -6.32 -2.19
CA GLN A 26 -10.68 -5.50 -2.38
C GLN A 26 -9.40 -6.31 -2.15
N LEU A 27 -9.37 -7.18 -1.14
CA LEU A 27 -8.26 -8.12 -0.92
C LEU A 27 -8.05 -9.03 -2.13
N SER A 28 -9.11 -9.65 -2.65
CA SER A 28 -9.03 -10.49 -3.85
C SER A 28 -8.55 -9.73 -5.09
N HIS A 29 -8.85 -8.43 -5.21
CA HIS A 29 -8.36 -7.61 -6.31
C HIS A 29 -6.86 -7.28 -6.17
N MET A 30 -6.41 -6.93 -4.97
CA MET A 30 -5.01 -6.60 -4.71
C MET A 30 -4.09 -7.82 -4.79
N PHE A 31 -4.53 -8.96 -4.28
CA PHE A 31 -3.74 -10.18 -4.18
C PHE A 31 -4.09 -11.23 -5.24
N ARG A 32 -4.61 -10.79 -6.39
CA ARG A 32 -4.95 -11.69 -7.49
C ARG A 32 -3.67 -12.37 -8.01
N ASP A 33 -3.76 -13.64 -8.40
CA ASP A 33 -2.65 -14.40 -8.96
C ASP A 33 -2.38 -13.97 -10.42
N GLU A 34 -1.86 -12.75 -10.61
CA GLU A 34 -1.54 -12.16 -11.90
C GLU A 34 -0.17 -11.45 -11.87
N PRO A 35 0.55 -11.36 -13.00
CA PRO A 35 1.84 -10.68 -13.06
C PRO A 35 1.78 -9.24 -12.55
N GLY A 36 2.63 -8.92 -11.58
CA GLY A 36 2.67 -7.61 -10.91
C GLY A 36 1.91 -7.55 -9.59
N HIS A 37 1.10 -8.56 -9.27
CA HIS A 37 0.45 -8.75 -7.98
C HIS A 37 1.21 -9.74 -7.10
N LEU A 38 0.91 -9.73 -5.80
CA LEU A 38 1.38 -10.74 -4.85
C LEU A 38 0.25 -11.75 -4.61
N PRO A 39 0.51 -13.07 -4.57
CA PRO A 39 -0.52 -14.03 -4.24
C PRO A 39 -1.04 -13.82 -2.81
N ASP A 40 -2.33 -14.10 -2.58
CA ASP A 40 -2.98 -13.88 -1.29
C ASP A 40 -2.54 -14.91 -0.23
N THR A 41 -1.42 -14.62 0.44
CA THR A 41 -0.90 -15.46 1.53
C THR A 41 -0.71 -14.64 2.80
N PRO A 42 -0.81 -15.25 4.00
CA PRO A 42 -0.54 -14.55 5.26
C PRO A 42 0.84 -13.89 5.29
N ALA A 43 1.86 -14.55 4.70
CA ALA A 43 3.20 -14.00 4.59
C ALA A 43 3.24 -12.74 3.72
N ASN A 44 2.61 -12.75 2.54
CA ASN A 44 2.57 -11.59 1.65
C ASN A 44 1.75 -10.43 2.25
N ARG A 45 0.67 -10.74 2.97
CA ARG A 45 -0.08 -9.72 3.72
C ARG A 45 0.77 -9.04 4.78
N GLN A 46 1.56 -9.81 5.53
CA GLN A 46 2.49 -9.26 6.53
C GLN A 46 3.57 -8.41 5.88
N LEU A 47 4.18 -8.87 4.77
CA LEU A 47 5.16 -8.08 4.02
C LEU A 47 4.63 -6.70 3.61
N ILE A 48 3.36 -6.63 3.16
CA ILE A 48 2.75 -5.34 2.82
C ILE A 48 2.52 -4.48 4.05
N VAL A 49 2.06 -5.04 5.15
CA VAL A 49 1.89 -4.31 6.42
C VAL A 49 3.23 -3.78 6.93
N GLU A 50 4.28 -4.59 6.93
CA GLU A 50 5.63 -4.18 7.32
C GLU A 50 6.17 -3.07 6.41
N LEU A 51 5.99 -3.22 5.09
CA LEU A 51 6.39 -2.21 4.11
C LEU A 51 5.80 -0.83 4.42
N VAL A 52 4.48 -0.77 4.64
CA VAL A 52 3.77 0.51 4.82
C VAL A 52 3.98 1.13 6.19
N ASN A 53 4.35 0.34 7.21
CA ASN A 53 4.59 0.83 8.56
C ASN A 53 6.06 1.22 8.83
N ASP A 54 6.93 1.11 7.82
CA ASP A 54 8.32 1.59 7.88
C ASP A 54 8.47 2.87 7.04
N GLU A 55 8.66 3.99 7.73
CA GLU A 55 8.80 5.31 7.12
C GLU A 55 10.00 5.43 6.18
N ASN A 56 11.02 4.58 6.31
CA ASN A 56 12.16 4.56 5.38
C ASN A 56 11.75 4.10 3.97
N ASN A 57 10.63 3.36 3.87
CA ASN A 57 10.09 2.90 2.59
C ASN A 57 9.15 3.93 1.95
N ARG A 58 8.84 5.05 2.63
CA ARG A 58 7.91 6.05 2.12
C ARG A 58 8.54 6.82 0.95
N LEU A 59 7.90 6.77 -0.21
CA LEU A 59 8.32 7.51 -1.40
C LEU A 59 7.75 8.93 -1.43
N GLY A 60 6.46 9.07 -1.12
CA GLY A 60 5.78 10.36 -1.22
C GLY A 60 4.28 10.24 -1.36
N ILE A 61 3.66 11.35 -1.75
CA ILE A 61 2.23 11.45 -2.05
C ILE A 61 2.11 11.84 -3.52
N ASP A 62 1.26 11.13 -4.28
CA ASP A 62 1.00 11.48 -5.67
C ASP A 62 -0.05 12.61 -5.81
N HIS A 63 -0.27 13.09 -7.03
CA HIS A 63 -1.28 14.12 -7.31
C HIS A 63 -2.69 13.77 -6.80
N ARG A 64 -3.01 12.48 -6.70
CA ARG A 64 -4.33 11.96 -6.29
C ARG A 64 -4.47 11.86 -4.77
N GLY A 65 -3.42 12.17 -4.02
CA GLY A 65 -3.40 12.06 -2.57
C GLY A 65 -3.16 10.64 -2.06
N LEU A 66 -2.66 9.73 -2.90
CA LEU A 66 -2.22 8.40 -2.46
C LEU A 66 -0.83 8.51 -1.87
N VAL A 67 -0.63 7.91 -0.70
CA VAL A 67 0.70 7.75 -0.11
C VAL A 67 1.31 6.47 -0.65
N TRP A 68 2.55 6.53 -1.10
CA TRP A 68 3.25 5.40 -1.70
C TRP A 68 4.44 4.97 -0.86
N TYR A 69 4.57 3.65 -0.71
CA TYR A 69 5.70 3.00 -0.06
C TYR A 69 6.30 1.97 -1.02
N ALA A 70 7.62 1.88 -1.04
CA ALA A 70 8.32 0.87 -1.81
C ALA A 70 9.69 0.53 -1.25
N LYS A 71 10.12 -0.71 -1.50
CA LYS A 71 11.43 -1.22 -1.16
C LYS A 71 11.95 -2.07 -2.30
N ASN A 72 13.21 -1.88 -2.65
CA ASN A 72 13.91 -2.77 -3.58
C ASN A 72 14.43 -3.99 -2.81
N ASP A 73 14.24 -5.16 -3.40
CA ASP A 73 14.71 -6.43 -2.87
C ASP A 73 16.08 -6.80 -3.45
N ILE A 74 16.80 -7.72 -2.81
CA ILE A 74 18.14 -8.14 -3.23
C ILE A 74 18.12 -8.83 -4.60
N ASP A 75 17.01 -9.49 -4.92
CA ASP A 75 16.78 -10.13 -6.22
C ASP A 75 16.58 -9.12 -7.37
N GLY A 76 16.63 -7.82 -7.09
CA GLY A 76 16.48 -6.76 -8.08
C GLY A 76 15.04 -6.31 -8.32
N SER A 77 14.05 -6.99 -7.77
CA SER A 77 12.63 -6.59 -7.82
C SER A 77 12.30 -5.46 -6.83
N GLN A 78 11.09 -4.91 -6.90
CA GLN A 78 10.59 -3.88 -5.99
C GLN A 78 9.21 -4.24 -5.44
N LEU A 79 9.10 -4.31 -4.11
CA LEU A 79 7.83 -4.40 -3.40
C LEU A 79 7.23 -2.99 -3.27
N TRP A 80 5.91 -2.85 -3.47
CA TRP A 80 5.26 -1.55 -3.38
C TRP A 80 3.83 -1.64 -2.85
N ALA A 81 3.36 -0.53 -2.26
CA ALA A 81 1.99 -0.33 -1.81
C ALA A 81 1.56 1.13 -1.95
N SER A 82 0.27 1.33 -2.17
CA SER A 82 -0.39 2.64 -2.23
C SER A 82 -1.50 2.70 -1.20
N ILE A 83 -1.66 3.86 -0.56
CA ILE A 83 -2.50 4.05 0.61
C ILE A 83 -3.41 5.25 0.41
N TYR A 84 -4.69 5.09 0.75
CA TYR A 84 -5.64 6.18 0.85
C TYR A 84 -6.27 6.21 2.23
N LYS A 85 -6.16 7.33 2.94
CA LYS A 85 -6.77 7.54 4.27
C LYS A 85 -6.47 6.42 5.28
N GLY A 86 -5.23 5.93 5.32
CA GLY A 86 -4.84 4.89 6.28
C GLY A 86 -4.99 3.46 5.78
N ILE A 87 -5.63 3.24 4.62
CA ILE A 87 -5.95 1.92 4.09
C ILE A 87 -5.15 1.63 2.83
N VAL A 88 -4.56 0.45 2.75
CA VAL A 88 -3.89 -0.04 1.54
C VAL A 88 -4.93 -0.20 0.43
N GLN A 89 -4.73 0.54 -0.66
CA GLN A 89 -5.61 0.51 -1.82
C GLN A 89 -5.14 -0.50 -2.87
N ASN A 90 -3.82 -0.58 -3.06
CA ASN A 90 -3.20 -1.49 -4.01
C ASN A 90 -1.77 -1.81 -3.59
N CYS A 91 -1.28 -2.98 -3.97
CA CYS A 91 0.08 -3.43 -3.68
C CYS A 91 0.54 -4.46 -4.71
N GLY A 92 1.85 -4.73 -4.73
CA GLY A 92 2.40 -5.71 -5.64
C GLY A 92 3.92 -5.78 -5.64
N ARG A 93 4.45 -6.50 -6.62
CA ARG A 93 5.88 -6.64 -6.87
C ARG A 93 6.17 -6.26 -8.32
N ASN A 94 7.03 -5.26 -8.51
CA ASN A 94 7.54 -4.87 -9.81
C ASN A 94 8.84 -5.61 -10.09
N ASP A 95 8.95 -6.22 -11.26
CA ASP A 95 10.18 -6.79 -11.79
C ASP A 95 10.29 -6.38 -13.28
N PRO A 96 11.20 -5.45 -13.64
CA PRO A 96 12.14 -4.70 -12.79
C PRO A 96 11.46 -3.55 -12.00
N PRO A 97 12.18 -2.86 -11.08
CA PRO A 97 11.67 -1.74 -10.30
C PRO A 97 11.16 -0.59 -11.16
N ARG A 98 10.13 0.11 -10.64
CA ARG A 98 9.60 1.32 -11.26
C ARG A 98 10.21 2.56 -10.60
N PRO A 99 10.58 3.58 -11.39
CA PRO A 99 10.94 4.87 -10.84
C PRO A 99 9.71 5.54 -10.23
N TRP A 100 9.94 6.34 -9.19
CA TRP A 100 8.94 7.24 -8.63
C TRP A 100 8.54 8.32 -9.65
N ASP A 101 7.25 8.67 -9.66
CA ASP A 101 6.63 9.70 -10.48
C ASP A 101 5.64 10.46 -9.60
N ASP A 102 5.76 11.78 -9.48
CA ASP A 102 4.92 12.58 -8.57
C ASP A 102 3.45 12.69 -9.04
N GLU A 103 3.19 12.48 -10.33
CA GLU A 103 1.84 12.51 -10.88
C GLU A 103 1.09 11.19 -10.62
N THR A 104 1.78 10.06 -10.79
CA THR A 104 1.15 8.72 -10.86
C THR A 104 1.67 7.70 -9.85
N GLY A 105 2.67 8.07 -9.04
CA GLY A 105 3.35 7.19 -8.10
C GLY A 105 4.13 6.07 -8.80
N LEU A 106 3.93 4.82 -8.36
CA LEU A 106 4.52 3.64 -9.02
C LEU A 106 3.56 2.98 -10.02
N SER A 107 2.44 3.62 -10.34
CA SER A 107 1.53 3.14 -11.36
C SER A 107 2.23 3.09 -12.73
N LYS A 108 1.73 2.26 -13.66
CA LYS A 108 2.19 2.29 -15.05
C LYS A 108 1.83 3.64 -15.68
N ASN A 109 2.78 4.57 -15.70
CA ASN A 109 2.67 5.75 -16.56
C ASN A 109 2.96 5.35 -18.01
N ILE A 110 1.92 5.29 -18.85
CA ILE A 110 2.05 4.92 -20.28
C ILE A 110 2.97 5.89 -21.03
N ASN A 111 3.06 7.16 -20.59
CA ASN A 111 3.93 8.16 -21.20
C ASN A 111 5.43 7.90 -20.98
N ASN A 112 5.80 7.18 -19.91
CA ASN A 112 7.19 6.81 -19.62
C ASN A 112 7.63 5.51 -20.32
N ILE A 113 6.71 4.73 -20.89
CA ILE A 113 7.03 3.54 -21.70
C ILE A 113 7.67 3.95 -23.04
N PHE A 114 7.22 5.08 -23.62
CA PHE A 114 7.75 5.58 -24.89
C PHE A 114 9.10 6.31 -24.75
N LYS A 115 9.47 6.80 -23.56
CA LYS A 115 10.79 7.40 -23.30
C LYS A 115 11.93 6.38 -23.17
N ARG A 116 11.62 5.09 -22.96
CA ARG A 116 12.61 3.99 -22.85
C ARG A 116 13.09 3.45 -24.20
N ARG A 117 12.60 3.99 -25.32
CA ARG A 117 13.06 3.67 -26.68
C ARG A 117 13.73 4.89 -27.30
N LYS A 118 14.97 5.18 -26.90
CA LYS A 118 15.89 6.01 -27.68
C LYS A 118 17.31 5.61 -27.38
#